data_AF-A0A0B6RUV7-F1
#
_entry.id   AF-A0A0B6RUV7-F1
#
_cell.length_a   1.000
_cell.length_b   1.000
_cell.length_c   1.000
_cell.angle_alpha   90.00
_cell.angle_beta   90.00
_cell.angle_gamma   90.00
#
_symmetry.space_group_name_H-M   'P 1'
#
loop_
_entity.id
_entity.type
_entity.pdbx_description
1 polymer ?
#
loop_
_entity_poly.entity_id
_entity_poly.type
_entity_poly.pdbx_seq_one_letter_code
_entity_poly.pdbx_strand_id
1 'polypeptide(L)'
;MRVMLAAAFAACLLAASSAEAYQPAPPDEAQLQEHGHYRNRDGDEVHSPAHTKDGRVPDGASAKCRDGSYSFSRHRSGTCSHHGGVAEWE
;
A
#
# COMPACT_ATOMS: atom_id res chain seq x y z
N MET A 1 60.53 -4.61 -18.23
CA MET A 1 59.93 -3.25 -18.38
C MET A 1 59.10 -3.28 -19.65
N ARG A 2 57.77 -3.13 -19.68
CA ARG A 2 56.79 -2.61 -18.73
C ARG A 2 55.51 -3.45 -18.88
N VAL A 3 54.96 -3.86 -17.75
CA VAL A 3 53.59 -4.36 -17.62
C VAL A 3 52.65 -3.17 -17.85
N MET A 4 51.59 -3.34 -18.64
CA MET A 4 50.37 -2.53 -18.50
C MET A 4 49.15 -3.45 -18.54
N LEU A 5 48.57 -3.66 -17.36
CA LEU A 5 47.20 -4.13 -17.15
C LEU A 5 46.22 -3.03 -17.60
N ALA A 6 45.08 -3.43 -18.19
CA ALA A 6 43.77 -2.80 -17.97
C ALA A 6 42.70 -3.67 -18.64
N ALA A 7 42.10 -4.58 -17.87
CA ALA A 7 40.74 -4.41 -17.33
C ALA A 7 39.66 -4.80 -18.36
N ALA A 8 39.39 -6.11 -18.44
CA ALA A 8 38.14 -6.62 -18.99
C ALA A 8 37.01 -6.22 -18.03
N PHE A 9 36.39 -5.05 -18.27
CA PHE A 9 35.14 -4.68 -17.63
C PHE A 9 34.04 -5.57 -18.23
N ALA A 10 33.77 -6.69 -17.57
CA ALA A 10 32.61 -7.51 -17.82
C ALA A 10 31.36 -6.63 -17.64
N ALA A 11 30.67 -6.34 -18.75
CA ALA A 11 29.37 -5.70 -18.74
C ALA A 11 28.35 -6.70 -18.17
N CYS A 12 28.27 -6.76 -16.83
CA CYS A 12 27.18 -7.42 -16.15
C CYS A 12 25.97 -6.50 -16.27
N LEU A 13 25.18 -6.70 -17.33
CA LEU A 13 23.83 -6.15 -17.44
C LEU A 13 23.02 -6.80 -16.32
N LEU A 14 22.99 -6.15 -15.16
CA LEU A 14 21.99 -6.39 -14.13
C LEU A 14 20.64 -6.10 -14.78
N ALA A 15 19.96 -7.15 -15.24
CA ALA A 15 18.55 -7.11 -15.49
C ALA A 15 17.88 -6.80 -14.14
N ALA A 16 17.65 -5.52 -13.88
CA ALA A 16 16.79 -5.08 -12.80
C ALA A 16 15.41 -5.64 -13.12
N SER A 17 15.12 -6.82 -12.56
CA SER A 17 13.78 -7.35 -12.52
C SER A 17 12.98 -6.33 -11.72
N SER A 18 12.12 -5.58 -12.38
CA SER A 18 11.09 -4.81 -11.71
C SER A 18 10.22 -5.80 -10.94
N ALA A 19 10.55 -6.02 -9.67
CA ALA A 19 9.59 -6.48 -8.71
C ALA A 19 8.61 -5.32 -8.53
N GLU A 20 7.66 -5.20 -9.46
CA GLU A 20 6.50 -4.33 -9.30
C GLU A 20 5.80 -4.84 -8.04
N ALA A 21 6.04 -4.17 -6.91
CA ALA A 21 5.33 -4.44 -5.68
C ALA A 21 3.84 -4.33 -6.03
N TYR A 22 3.08 -5.41 -5.82
CA TYR A 22 1.64 -5.41 -6.07
C TYR A 22 1.00 -4.28 -5.27
N GLN A 23 0.63 -3.20 -5.96
CA GLN A 23 -0.18 -2.14 -5.41
C GLN A 23 -1.63 -2.48 -5.75
N PRO A 24 -2.50 -2.75 -4.76
CA PRO A 24 -3.91 -2.91 -5.06
C PRO A 24 -4.43 -1.60 -5.64
N ALA A 25 -5.32 -1.72 -6.62
CA ALA A 25 -5.92 -0.56 -7.28
C ALA A 25 -6.54 0.39 -6.24
N PRO A 26 -6.51 1.70 -6.49
CA PRO A 26 -7.18 2.66 -5.61
C PRO A 26 -8.69 2.36 -5.55
N PRO A 27 -9.33 2.58 -4.38
CA PRO A 27 -10.76 2.35 -4.25
C PRO A 27 -11.58 3.26 -5.18
N ASP A 28 -12.79 2.83 -5.53
CA ASP A 28 -13.74 3.70 -6.22
C ASP A 28 -14.24 4.80 -5.28
N GLU A 29 -13.65 5.98 -5.41
CA GLU A 29 -13.99 7.19 -4.65
C GLU A 29 -15.47 7.56 -4.72
N ALA A 30 -16.17 7.21 -5.81
CA ALA A 30 -17.60 7.51 -5.91
C ALA A 30 -18.44 6.77 -4.86
N GLN A 31 -17.92 5.68 -4.30
CA GLN A 31 -18.60 4.85 -3.30
C GLN A 31 -18.23 5.22 -1.86
N LEU A 32 -17.18 6.02 -1.67
CA LEU A 32 -16.69 6.45 -0.35
C LEU A 32 -17.28 7.80 0.08
N GLN A 33 -17.39 8.00 1.39
CA GLN A 33 -17.84 9.26 1.99
C GLN A 33 -16.68 10.20 2.31
N GLU A 34 -15.57 9.63 2.81
CA GLU A 34 -14.32 10.32 3.07
C GLU A 34 -13.34 10.09 1.92
N HIS A 35 -12.52 11.10 1.62
CA HIS A 35 -11.57 11.10 0.48
C HIS A 35 -10.14 11.44 0.91
N GLY A 36 -9.85 11.24 2.21
CA GLY A 36 -8.55 11.55 2.78
C GLY A 36 -7.51 10.49 2.42
N HIS A 37 -6.25 10.87 2.41
CA HIS A 37 -5.12 9.96 2.24
C HIS A 37 -4.04 10.26 3.27
N TYR A 38 -3.18 9.28 3.52
CA TYR A 38 -2.00 9.44 4.34
C TYR A 38 -0.83 8.65 3.75
N ARG A 39 0.38 9.09 4.08
CA ARG A 39 1.60 8.34 3.74
C ARG A 39 1.95 7.40 4.87
N ASN A 40 2.04 6.10 4.59
CA ASN A 40 2.43 5.11 5.59
C ASN A 40 3.96 5.14 5.83
N ARG A 41 4.46 4.29 6.74
CA ARG A 41 5.89 4.22 7.08
C ARG A 41 6.76 3.63 5.95
N ASP A 42 6.17 2.83 5.06
CA ASP A 42 6.83 2.26 3.89
C ASP A 42 6.93 3.30 2.76
N GLY A 43 6.20 4.41 2.91
CA GLY A 43 6.22 5.53 2.00
C GLY A 43 5.07 5.53 0.99
N ASP A 44 4.15 4.56 1.07
CA ASP A 44 3.00 4.46 0.17
C ASP A 44 1.92 5.48 0.53
N GLU A 45 1.25 5.99 -0.50
CA GLU A 45 0.03 6.76 -0.34
C GLU A 45 -1.17 5.81 -0.19
N VAL A 46 -1.86 5.92 0.93
CA VAL A 46 -2.95 5.02 1.32
C VAL A 46 -4.19 5.84 1.63
N HIS A 47 -5.34 5.36 1.17
CA HIS A 47 -6.61 5.98 1.50
C HIS A 47 -6.87 5.88 3.02
N SER A 48 -7.28 6.98 3.66
CA SER A 48 -7.69 7.00 5.06
C SER A 48 -8.95 6.15 5.25
N PRO A 49 -9.24 5.63 6.47
CA PRO A 49 -10.48 4.88 6.67
C PRO A 49 -11.71 5.66 6.23
N ALA A 50 -12.62 4.98 5.51
CA ALA A 50 -13.80 5.61 4.93
C ALA A 50 -15.03 4.72 5.03
N HIS A 51 -16.18 5.33 5.26
CA HIS A 51 -17.48 4.69 5.17
C HIS A 51 -17.91 4.59 3.71
N THR A 52 -18.58 3.48 3.37
CA THR A 52 -19.21 3.33 2.06
C THR A 52 -20.64 3.87 2.07
N LYS A 53 -21.12 4.32 0.90
CA LYS A 53 -22.48 4.87 0.74
C LYS A 53 -23.57 3.80 0.80
N ASP A 54 -23.24 2.56 0.42
CA ASP A 54 -24.16 1.43 0.31
C ASP A 54 -23.89 0.32 1.34
N GLY A 55 -22.88 0.50 2.21
CA GLY A 55 -22.48 -0.45 3.23
C GLY A 55 -21.67 -1.65 2.71
N ARG A 56 -21.44 -1.76 1.40
CA ARG A 56 -20.59 -2.83 0.84
C ARG A 56 -19.13 -2.60 1.16
N VAL A 57 -18.33 -3.67 1.11
CA VAL A 57 -16.88 -3.60 1.25
C VAL A 57 -16.31 -2.96 -0.02
N PRO A 58 -15.57 -1.84 0.09
CA PRO A 58 -14.95 -1.21 -1.07
C PRO A 58 -13.70 -2.00 -1.50
N ASP A 59 -13.42 -1.97 -2.80
CA ASP A 59 -12.23 -2.63 -3.35
C ASP A 59 -10.95 -2.11 -2.69
N GLY A 60 -10.05 -3.03 -2.34
CA GLY A 60 -8.77 -2.71 -1.72
C GLY A 60 -8.82 -2.39 -0.22
N ALA A 61 -10.00 -2.45 0.42
CA ALA A 61 -10.10 -2.47 1.87
C ALA A 61 -9.35 -3.69 2.43
N SER A 62 -8.66 -3.50 3.55
CA SER A 62 -7.95 -4.56 4.27
C SER A 62 -8.62 -4.93 5.59
N ALA A 63 -9.51 -4.08 6.10
CA ALA A 63 -10.24 -4.32 7.33
C ALA A 63 -11.51 -3.47 7.42
N LYS A 64 -12.47 -3.96 8.20
CA LYS A 64 -13.59 -3.18 8.73
C LYS A 64 -13.30 -2.73 10.16
N CYS A 65 -13.38 -1.43 10.41
CA CYS A 65 -13.23 -0.85 11.74
C CYS A 65 -14.53 -0.91 12.55
N ARG A 66 -14.44 -0.79 13.88
CA ARG A 66 -15.60 -0.87 14.78
C ARG A 66 -16.58 0.30 14.67
N ASP A 67 -16.13 1.45 14.18
CA ASP A 67 -17.01 2.58 13.89
C ASP A 67 -17.79 2.44 12.58
N GLY A 68 -17.50 1.40 11.79
CA GLY A 68 -18.16 1.12 10.51
C GLY A 68 -17.38 1.59 9.28
N SER A 69 -16.25 2.28 9.45
CA SER A 69 -15.35 2.64 8.35
C SER A 69 -14.54 1.43 7.85
N TYR A 70 -14.12 1.46 6.59
CA TYR A 70 -13.23 0.48 5.98
C TYR A 70 -11.81 1.05 5.90
N SER A 71 -10.83 0.30 6.39
CA SER A 71 -9.42 0.68 6.35
C SER A 71 -8.74 0.15 5.09
N PHE A 72 -7.80 0.92 4.56
CA PHE A 72 -6.95 0.53 3.42
C PHE A 72 -5.49 0.30 3.83
N SER A 73 -5.22 0.22 5.14
CA SER A 73 -3.88 0.07 5.71
C SER A 73 -3.17 -1.18 5.17
N ARG A 74 -1.87 -1.05 4.87
CA ARG A 74 -1.00 -2.15 4.45
C ARG A 74 -0.42 -2.97 5.61
N HIS A 75 -0.72 -2.56 6.84
CA HIS A 75 -0.19 -3.19 8.05
C HIS A 75 -1.32 -3.65 8.95
N ARG A 76 -1.08 -4.66 9.78
CA ARG A 76 -2.04 -5.03 10.84
C ARG A 76 -1.83 -4.24 12.12
N SER A 77 -0.58 -3.87 12.42
CA SER A 77 -0.24 -3.12 13.62
C SER A 77 -0.81 -1.71 13.55
N GLY A 78 -1.66 -1.34 14.51
CA GLY A 78 -2.26 -0.01 14.61
C GLY A 78 -3.47 0.25 13.70
N THR A 79 -3.87 -0.71 12.87
CA THR A 79 -5.06 -0.56 12.01
C THR A 79 -6.31 -0.36 12.83
N CYS A 80 -7.12 0.61 12.40
CA CYS A 80 -8.33 1.07 13.10
C CYS A 80 -8.11 1.58 14.53
N SER A 81 -6.89 1.91 14.98
CA SER A 81 -6.64 2.33 16.36
C SER A 81 -7.44 3.57 16.78
N HIS A 82 -7.61 4.54 15.88
CA HIS A 82 -8.44 5.73 16.07
C HIS A 82 -9.94 5.46 15.87
N HIS A 83 -10.29 4.29 15.34
CA HIS A 83 -11.63 3.87 14.93
C HIS A 83 -12.17 2.72 15.80
N GLY A 84 -11.69 2.63 17.05
CA GLY A 84 -12.12 1.61 18.03
C GLY A 84 -11.51 0.22 17.83
N GLY A 85 -10.56 0.06 16.93
CA GLY A 85 -9.95 -1.21 16.57
C GLY A 85 -10.66 -1.94 15.43
N VAL A 86 -10.08 -3.07 15.03
CA VAL A 86 -10.59 -3.88 13.91
C VAL A 86 -11.77 -4.72 14.39
N ALA A 87 -12.85 -4.70 13.60
CA ALA A 87 -13.98 -5.59 13.74
C ALA A 87 -13.76 -6.87 12.94
N GLU A 88 -13.31 -6.74 11.68
CA GLU A 88 -13.09 -7.82 10.73
C GLU A 88 -11.92 -7.50 9.79
N TRP A 89 -11.18 -8.53 9.37
CA TRP A 89 -10.13 -8.43 8.36
C TRP A 89 -10.67 -8.96 7.03
N GLU A 90 -10.35 -8.28 5.93
CA GLU A 90 -10.74 -8.67 4.57
C GLU A 90 -9.68 -9.53 3.88
#